data_AF-A0A6P5YSZ6-F1
#
_entry.id   AF-A0A6P5YSZ6-F1
#
_cell.length_a   1.000
_cell.length_b   1.000
_cell.length_c   1.000
_cell.angle_alpha   90.00
_cell.angle_beta   90.00
_cell.angle_gamma   90.00
#
_symmetry.space_group_name_H-M   'P 1'
#
loop_
_entity.id
_entity.type
_entity.pdbx_description
1 polymer ?
#
loop_
_entity_poly.entity_id
_entity_poly.type
_entity_poly.pdbx_seq_one_letter_code
_entity_poly.pdbx_strand_id
1 'polypeptide(L)'
;MGAKARKASKKIIKKASSQFSPSDSKTASVDFLPLEGGPSRELPETKPQLNNATVLYIGRIPHGFYEKEMEAYFQQFGAIKRLRIARNKKTGKSKHFGFIEFENPQVAEVVADCMHNYLLFEHLLQVHLIPPEHVHPKLWRGFNYKYKPVNHVQIQRKHQNKVRTLEEHKKLVEKIIKRDNKRRKKIEAAGIDYECPEIVGSIQPAPKKIKFDED
;
A
#
# COMPACT_ATOMS: atom_id res chain seq x y z
N MET A 1 16.58 -31.97 -13.64
CA MET A 1 15.49 -32.97 -13.72
C MET A 1 14.20 -32.35 -13.20
N GLY A 2 13.22 -32.08 -14.07
CA GLY A 2 11.96 -31.44 -13.64
C GLY A 2 11.02 -31.05 -14.78
N ALA A 3 10.95 -31.85 -15.85
CA ALA A 3 10.21 -31.55 -17.08
C ALA A 3 8.69 -31.83 -17.02
N LYS A 4 8.07 -31.91 -15.83
CA LYS A 4 6.67 -32.37 -15.68
C LYS A 4 5.63 -31.26 -15.40
N ALA A 5 6.02 -29.99 -15.25
CA ALA A 5 5.05 -28.90 -15.00
C ALA A 5 4.75 -27.99 -16.21
N ARG A 6 5.41 -28.19 -17.37
CA ARG A 6 5.19 -27.38 -18.59
C ARG A 6 4.19 -27.97 -19.59
N LYS A 7 3.64 -29.17 -19.32
CA LYS A 7 2.69 -29.87 -20.23
C LYS A 7 1.21 -29.60 -19.94
N ALA A 8 0.86 -29.02 -18.79
CA ALA A 8 -0.54 -28.71 -18.45
C ALA A 8 -1.06 -27.42 -19.10
N SER A 9 -0.18 -26.45 -19.36
CA SER A 9 -0.55 -25.13 -19.92
C SER A 9 -0.71 -25.09 -21.45
N LYS A 10 -0.23 -26.11 -22.19
CA LYS A 10 -0.45 -26.22 -23.65
C LYS A 10 -1.79 -26.87 -24.04
N LYS A 11 -2.52 -27.49 -23.11
CA LYS A 11 -3.80 -28.17 -23.39
C LYS A 11 -5.02 -27.27 -23.22
N ILE A 12 -4.88 -26.14 -22.53
CA ILE A 12 -5.97 -25.18 -22.28
C ILE A 12 -6.05 -24.13 -23.40
N ILE A 13 -4.92 -23.75 -24.00
CA ILE A 13 -4.86 -22.77 -25.10
C ILE A 13 -5.46 -23.32 -26.41
N LYS A 14 -5.45 -24.65 -26.62
CA LYS A 14 -6.05 -25.30 -27.82
C LYS A 14 -7.57 -25.51 -27.74
N LYS A 15 -8.22 -25.28 -26.59
CA LYS A 15 -9.68 -25.48 -26.44
C LYS A 15 -10.47 -24.15 -26.55
N ALA A 16 -9.77 -23.01 -26.52
CA ALA A 16 -10.36 -21.68 -26.74
C ALA A 16 -10.28 -21.20 -28.20
N SER A 17 -9.57 -21.94 -29.08
CA SER A 17 -9.40 -21.60 -30.50
C SER A 17 -10.33 -22.40 -31.43
N SER A 18 -11.35 -23.10 -30.91
CA SER A 18 -12.29 -23.91 -31.71
C SER A 18 -13.73 -23.39 -31.67
N GLN A 19 -13.93 -22.12 -31.34
CA GLN A 19 -15.22 -21.43 -31.48
C GLN A 19 -15.01 -20.06 -32.13
N PHE A 20 -14.40 -20.04 -33.31
CA PHE A 20 -14.51 -18.95 -34.27
C PHE A 20 -14.23 -19.55 -35.64
N SER A 21 -15.29 -19.98 -36.33
CA SER A 21 -15.22 -20.29 -37.75
C SER A 21 -15.26 -18.95 -38.51
N PRO A 22 -14.29 -18.65 -39.38
CA PRO A 22 -14.44 -17.54 -40.32
C PRO A 22 -15.49 -17.95 -41.34
N SER A 23 -16.62 -17.24 -41.40
CA SER A 23 -17.64 -17.46 -42.43
C SER A 23 -17.06 -17.11 -43.79
N ASP A 24 -17.13 -18.07 -44.72
CA ASP A 24 -16.78 -17.95 -46.14
C ASP A 24 -17.31 -16.65 -46.75
N SER A 25 -16.42 -15.76 -47.17
CA SER A 25 -16.77 -14.72 -48.15
C SER A 25 -16.56 -15.30 -49.54
N LYS A 26 -17.56 -16.04 -50.04
CA LYS A 26 -17.70 -16.25 -51.48
C LYS A 26 -18.19 -14.96 -52.12
N THR A 27 -17.38 -14.47 -53.04
CA THR A 27 -17.73 -13.45 -54.02
C THR A 27 -19.01 -13.87 -54.75
N ALA A 28 -20.05 -13.07 -54.63
CA ALA A 28 -21.15 -13.02 -55.59
C ALA A 28 -21.65 -11.58 -55.61
N SER A 29 -21.25 -10.87 -56.66
CA SER A 29 -21.91 -9.68 -57.17
C SER A 29 -23.41 -9.93 -57.27
N VAL A 30 -24.20 -9.14 -56.55
CA VAL A 30 -25.56 -8.85 -56.98
C VAL A 30 -25.80 -7.37 -56.69
N ASP A 31 -26.03 -6.63 -57.78
CA ASP A 31 -26.43 -5.24 -57.83
C ASP A 31 -27.62 -4.98 -56.91
N PHE A 32 -27.52 -3.98 -56.02
CA PHE A 32 -28.64 -3.56 -55.17
C PHE A 32 -29.16 -2.18 -55.61
N LEU A 33 -30.32 -2.25 -56.27
CA LEU A 33 -31.31 -1.20 -56.50
C LEU A 33 -32.00 -0.77 -55.15
N PRO A 34 -32.85 0.27 -55.12
CA PRO A 34 -32.95 1.21 -54.01
C PRO A 34 -33.66 0.68 -52.75
N LEU A 35 -33.08 1.05 -51.61
CA LEU A 35 -33.65 1.24 -50.25
C LEU A 35 -35.17 0.96 -50.08
N GLU A 36 -35.58 -0.31 -50.05
CA GLU A 36 -36.77 -0.70 -49.28
C GLU A 36 -36.33 -1.06 -47.86
N GLY A 37 -36.84 -0.31 -46.89
CA GLY A 37 -36.52 -0.42 -45.47
C GLY A 37 -36.92 -1.78 -44.89
N GLY A 38 -35.97 -2.71 -44.86
CA GLY A 38 -36.09 -3.94 -44.09
C GLY A 38 -36.18 -3.66 -42.58
N PRO A 39 -36.79 -4.57 -41.79
CA PRO A 39 -36.97 -4.36 -40.36
C PRO A 39 -35.61 -4.20 -39.66
N SER A 40 -35.51 -3.15 -38.84
CA SER A 40 -34.32 -2.77 -38.09
C SER A 40 -33.74 -3.97 -37.34
N ARG A 41 -32.47 -4.28 -37.57
CA ARG A 41 -31.75 -5.30 -36.81
C ARG A 41 -31.58 -4.80 -35.37
N GLU A 42 -32.36 -5.34 -34.45
CA GLU A 42 -32.24 -4.98 -33.03
C GLU A 42 -30.86 -5.40 -32.53
N LEU A 43 -30.06 -4.42 -32.14
CA LEU A 43 -28.76 -4.65 -31.54
C LEU A 43 -28.98 -5.30 -30.17
N PRO A 44 -28.24 -6.37 -29.81
CA PRO A 44 -28.36 -6.96 -28.48
C PRO A 44 -28.02 -5.90 -27.43
N GLU A 45 -28.97 -5.60 -26.55
CA GLU A 45 -28.74 -4.72 -25.40
C GLU A 45 -27.64 -5.33 -24.51
N THR A 46 -26.43 -4.79 -24.61
CA THR A 46 -25.38 -5.06 -23.62
C THR A 46 -25.84 -4.48 -22.29
N LYS A 47 -26.36 -5.34 -21.41
CA LYS A 47 -26.60 -4.99 -20.01
C LYS A 47 -25.30 -4.40 -19.46
N PRO A 48 -25.28 -3.15 -18.97
CA PRO A 48 -24.08 -2.58 -18.38
C PRO A 48 -23.69 -3.48 -17.22
N GLN A 49 -22.44 -3.96 -17.21
CA GLN A 49 -21.96 -4.73 -16.07
C GLN A 49 -22.01 -3.82 -14.85
N LEU A 50 -22.79 -4.22 -13.85
CA LEU A 50 -23.00 -3.40 -12.65
C LEU A 50 -21.67 -3.34 -11.89
N ASN A 51 -20.95 -2.23 -12.05
CA ASN A 51 -19.71 -1.98 -11.35
C ASN A 51 -20.02 -1.79 -9.86
N ASN A 52 -19.86 -2.83 -9.05
CA ASN A 52 -20.03 -2.75 -7.59
C ASN A 52 -18.88 -2.00 -6.88
N ALA A 53 -18.04 -1.29 -7.63
CA ALA A 53 -16.89 -0.58 -7.10
C ALA A 53 -17.37 0.72 -6.42
N THR A 54 -17.22 0.77 -5.10
CA THR A 54 -17.66 1.92 -4.30
C THR A 54 -16.49 2.80 -3.83
N VAL A 55 -15.25 2.34 -4.04
CA VAL A 55 -14.04 2.99 -3.54
C VAL A 55 -13.37 3.78 -4.65
N LEU A 56 -13.10 5.05 -4.38
CA LEU A 56 -12.38 5.97 -5.24
C LEU A 56 -11.00 6.26 -4.70
N TYR A 57 -10.03 6.30 -5.60
CA TYR A 57 -8.72 6.89 -5.39
C TYR A 57 -8.78 8.37 -5.77
N ILE A 58 -8.21 9.23 -4.92
CA ILE A 58 -8.01 10.65 -5.22
C ILE A 58 -6.54 10.98 -5.01
N GLY A 59 -5.88 11.45 -6.06
CA GLY A 59 -4.49 11.88 -6.07
C GLY A 59 -4.34 13.37 -6.39
N ARG A 60 -3.12 13.88 -6.16
CA ARG A 60 -2.74 15.30 -6.36
C ARG A 60 -3.60 16.28 -5.55
N ILE A 61 -3.96 15.86 -4.34
CA ILE A 61 -4.77 16.67 -3.43
C ILE A 61 -3.96 17.89 -2.96
N PRO A 62 -4.48 19.13 -3.09
CA PRO A 62 -3.81 20.33 -2.60
C PRO A 62 -3.67 20.35 -1.09
N HIS A 63 -2.66 21.06 -0.59
CA HIS A 63 -2.46 21.23 0.84
C HIS A 63 -3.61 22.06 1.44
N GLY A 64 -4.24 21.54 2.50
CA GLY A 64 -5.40 22.18 3.14
C GLY A 64 -6.74 21.55 2.77
N PHE A 65 -6.81 20.79 1.67
CA PHE A 65 -7.98 20.00 1.32
C PHE A 65 -7.91 18.62 2.00
N TYR A 66 -8.23 18.61 3.30
CA TYR A 66 -8.11 17.44 4.16
C TYR A 66 -9.45 16.74 4.37
N GLU A 67 -9.52 15.81 5.33
CA GLU A 67 -10.66 14.92 5.51
C GLU A 67 -11.98 15.68 5.72
N LYS A 68 -11.97 16.78 6.49
CA LYS A 68 -13.18 17.56 6.77
C LYS A 68 -13.68 18.33 5.56
N GLU A 69 -12.75 18.96 4.84
CA GLU A 69 -13.05 19.76 3.65
C GLU A 69 -13.48 18.85 2.50
N MET A 70 -12.82 17.70 2.34
CA MET A 70 -13.22 16.67 1.39
C MET A 70 -14.59 16.08 1.74
N GLU A 71 -14.85 15.75 3.01
CA GLU A 71 -16.14 15.22 3.44
C GLU A 71 -17.27 16.23 3.12
N ALA A 72 -17.12 17.49 3.48
CA ALA A 72 -18.11 18.54 3.19
C ALA A 72 -18.34 18.76 1.69
N TYR A 73 -17.28 18.68 0.87
CA TYR A 73 -17.39 18.84 -0.58
C TYR A 73 -18.04 17.63 -1.25
N PHE A 74 -17.55 16.43 -0.96
CA PHE A 74 -18.02 15.20 -1.60
C PHE A 74 -19.40 14.75 -1.11
N GLN A 75 -19.83 15.21 0.06
CA GLN A 75 -21.18 14.96 0.58
C GLN A 75 -22.28 15.53 -0.33
N GLN A 76 -21.96 16.50 -1.19
CA GLN A 76 -22.89 17.06 -2.17
C GLN A 76 -23.29 16.05 -3.27
N PHE A 77 -22.40 15.11 -3.60
CA PHE A 77 -22.69 14.07 -4.60
C PHE A 77 -23.44 12.87 -4.00
N GLY A 78 -23.21 12.59 -2.72
CA GLY A 78 -23.88 11.51 -2.01
C GLY A 78 -23.29 11.22 -0.63
N ALA A 79 -23.92 10.29 0.09
CA ALA A 79 -23.47 9.88 1.42
C ALA A 79 -22.12 9.15 1.36
N ILE A 80 -21.17 9.63 2.17
CA ILE A 80 -19.83 9.06 2.30
C ILE A 80 -19.83 8.08 3.48
N LYS A 81 -19.44 6.84 3.21
CA LYS A 81 -19.32 5.81 4.25
C LYS A 81 -18.00 5.90 4.99
N ARG A 82 -16.89 6.05 4.24
CA ARG A 82 -15.54 6.13 4.80
C ARG A 82 -14.68 7.06 3.96
N LEU A 83 -13.87 7.87 4.65
CA LEU A 83 -12.89 8.74 4.01
C LEU A 83 -11.55 8.60 4.70
N ARG A 84 -10.47 8.54 3.92
CA ARG A 84 -9.10 8.43 4.46
C ARG A 84 -8.08 9.10 3.56
N ILE A 85 -7.32 10.05 4.10
CA ILE A 85 -6.12 10.59 3.44
C ILE A 85 -4.88 9.83 3.90
N ALA A 86 -4.00 9.52 2.96
CA ALA A 86 -2.73 8.91 3.27
C ALA A 86 -1.78 9.96 3.87
N ARG A 87 -1.27 9.67 5.07
CA ARG A 87 -0.33 10.54 5.81
C ARG A 87 0.98 9.81 6.11
N ASN A 88 2.06 10.57 6.26
CA ASN A 88 3.35 10.04 6.71
C ASN A 88 3.25 9.66 8.20
N LYS A 89 3.67 8.43 8.55
CA LYS A 89 3.62 7.92 9.92
C LYS A 89 4.53 8.68 10.91
N LYS A 90 5.60 9.31 10.42
CA LYS A 90 6.57 10.03 11.27
C LYS A 90 6.26 11.52 11.45
N THR A 91 5.73 12.17 10.41
CA THR A 91 5.50 13.62 10.41
C THR A 91 4.03 13.99 10.47
N GLY A 92 3.11 13.04 10.19
CA GLY A 92 1.67 13.31 10.11
C GLY A 92 1.22 14.10 8.88
N LYS A 93 2.17 14.60 8.07
CA LYS A 93 1.90 15.35 6.84
C LYS A 93 1.18 14.46 5.82
N SER A 94 0.27 15.04 5.05
CA SER A 94 -0.40 14.36 3.95
C SER A 94 0.60 13.93 2.89
N LYS A 95 0.25 12.86 2.17
CA LYS A 95 0.94 12.41 0.96
C LYS A 95 0.23 12.89 -0.31
N HIS A 96 -0.74 13.80 -0.19
CA HIS A 96 -1.50 14.37 -1.30
C HIS A 96 -2.29 13.33 -2.11
N PHE A 97 -2.71 12.24 -1.46
CA PHE A 97 -3.66 11.28 -1.99
C PHE A 97 -4.49 10.64 -0.88
N GLY A 98 -5.66 10.12 -1.23
CA GLY A 98 -6.62 9.52 -0.32
C GLY A 98 -7.58 8.58 -1.01
N PHE A 99 -8.47 8.01 -0.21
CA PHE A 99 -9.50 7.09 -0.64
C PHE A 99 -10.84 7.53 -0.05
N ILE A 100 -11.88 7.46 -0.87
CA ILE A 100 -13.27 7.71 -0.47
C ILE A 100 -14.06 6.46 -0.79
N GLU A 101 -14.94 6.06 0.11
CA GLU A 101 -15.97 5.05 -0.13
C GLU A 101 -17.33 5.70 0.04
N PHE A 102 -18.08 5.73 -1.05
CA PHE A 102 -19.48 6.16 -1.03
C PHE A 102 -20.39 5.03 -0.51
N GLU A 103 -21.67 5.32 -0.29
CA GLU A 103 -22.66 4.28 -0.05
C GLU A 103 -23.14 3.64 -1.36
N ASN A 104 -23.31 4.47 -2.40
CA ASN A 104 -23.83 4.04 -3.70
C ASN A 104 -22.71 3.94 -4.74
N PRO A 105 -22.59 2.81 -5.47
CA PRO A 105 -21.56 2.64 -6.51
C PRO A 105 -21.77 3.56 -7.72
N GLN A 106 -23.02 3.89 -8.06
CA GLN A 106 -23.33 4.79 -9.18
C GLN A 106 -22.80 6.20 -8.93
N VAL A 107 -22.88 6.68 -7.68
CA VAL A 107 -22.33 7.98 -7.29
C VAL A 107 -20.81 7.97 -7.43
N ALA A 108 -20.15 6.86 -7.08
CA ALA A 108 -18.71 6.76 -7.22
C ALA A 108 -18.25 6.86 -8.69
N GLU A 109 -18.97 6.23 -9.61
CA GLU A 109 -18.69 6.30 -11.06
C GLU A 109 -18.84 7.74 -11.59
N VAL A 110 -19.96 8.41 -11.28
CA VAL A 110 -20.19 9.81 -11.68
C VAL A 110 -19.11 10.74 -11.12
N VAL A 111 -18.73 10.57 -9.85
CA VAL A 111 -17.68 11.38 -9.22
C VAL A 111 -16.33 11.15 -9.89
N ALA A 112 -16.02 9.90 -10.28
CA ALA A 112 -14.78 9.60 -10.99
C ALA A 112 -14.71 10.36 -12.31
N ASP A 113 -15.79 10.34 -13.10
CA ASP A 113 -15.82 10.98 -14.42
C ASP A 113 -15.82 12.50 -14.32
N CYS A 114 -16.61 13.08 -13.40
CA CYS A 114 -16.72 14.53 -13.26
C CYS A 114 -15.48 15.19 -12.62
N MET A 115 -14.80 14.50 -11.70
CA MET A 115 -13.70 15.10 -10.92
C MET A 115 -12.31 14.74 -11.45
N HIS A 116 -12.21 13.79 -12.37
CA HIS A 116 -10.93 13.47 -12.99
C HIS A 116 -10.42 14.65 -13.83
N ASN A 117 -9.18 15.09 -13.55
CA ASN A 117 -8.56 16.29 -14.09
C ASN A 117 -9.27 17.61 -13.73
N TYR A 118 -10.05 17.64 -12.64
CA TYR A 118 -10.59 18.89 -12.13
C TYR A 118 -9.47 19.77 -11.56
N LEU A 119 -9.42 21.04 -11.98
CA LEU A 119 -8.47 22.01 -11.47
C LEU A 119 -8.96 22.55 -10.12
N LEU A 120 -8.32 22.12 -9.04
CA LEU A 120 -8.58 22.59 -7.69
C LEU A 120 -7.33 23.31 -7.18
N PHE A 121 -7.44 24.63 -6.96
CA PHE A 121 -6.30 25.52 -6.75
C PHE A 121 -5.31 25.40 -7.92
N GLU A 122 -4.06 25.05 -7.67
CA GLU A 122 -3.01 24.86 -8.69
C GLU A 122 -2.83 23.39 -9.10
N HIS A 123 -3.71 22.48 -8.65
CA HIS A 123 -3.57 21.05 -8.85
C HIS A 123 -4.72 20.45 -9.65
N LEU A 124 -4.38 19.70 -10.69
CA LEU A 124 -5.31 18.83 -11.39
C LEU A 124 -5.50 17.55 -10.59
N LEU A 125 -6.70 17.36 -10.03
CA LEU A 125 -7.04 16.17 -9.26
C LEU A 125 -7.05 14.93 -10.16
N GLN A 126 -6.52 13.83 -9.64
CA GLN A 126 -6.60 12.52 -10.30
C GLN A 126 -7.59 11.65 -9.54
N VAL A 127 -8.75 11.39 -10.12
CA VAL A 127 -9.79 10.57 -9.50
C VAL A 127 -9.99 9.31 -10.31
N HIS A 128 -9.85 8.15 -9.67
CA HIS A 128 -10.02 6.86 -10.34
C HIS A 128 -10.88 5.92 -9.49
N LEU A 129 -11.77 5.18 -10.16
CA LEU A 129 -12.51 4.10 -9.54
C LEU A 129 -11.59 2.91 -9.26
N ILE A 130 -11.64 2.36 -8.05
CA ILE A 130 -10.85 1.19 -7.68
C ILE A 130 -11.79 -0.02 -7.61
N PRO A 131 -11.55 -1.07 -8.42
CA PRO A 131 -12.26 -2.32 -8.29
C PRO A 131 -12.08 -2.90 -6.87
N PRO A 132 -13.13 -3.53 -6.29
CA PRO A 132 -13.08 -4.02 -4.91
C PRO A 132 -11.94 -5.03 -4.67
N GLU A 133 -11.51 -5.77 -5.70
CA GLU A 133 -10.40 -6.73 -5.64
C GLU A 133 -9.04 -6.07 -5.35
N HIS A 134 -8.83 -4.84 -5.81
CA HIS A 134 -7.60 -4.08 -5.60
C HIS A 134 -7.60 -3.29 -4.29
N VAL A 135 -8.72 -3.27 -3.57
CA VAL A 135 -8.82 -2.62 -2.26
C VAL A 135 -8.18 -3.50 -1.20
N HIS A 136 -7.04 -3.06 -0.67
CA HIS A 136 -6.36 -3.80 0.39
C HIS A 136 -7.23 -3.88 1.67
N PRO A 137 -7.37 -5.04 2.33
CA PRO A 137 -8.29 -5.22 3.47
C PRO A 137 -8.00 -4.32 4.68
N LYS A 138 -6.75 -3.86 4.85
CA LYS A 138 -6.35 -2.93 5.93
C LYS A 138 -6.48 -1.45 5.55
N LEU A 139 -7.04 -1.12 4.38
CA LEU A 139 -7.17 0.27 3.92
C LEU A 139 -7.90 1.15 4.94
N TRP A 140 -8.96 0.64 5.54
CA TRP A 140 -9.80 1.39 6.47
C TRP A 140 -9.36 1.28 7.94
N ARG A 141 -8.24 0.60 8.22
CA ARG A 141 -7.75 0.47 9.60
C ARG A 141 -7.30 1.83 10.13
N GLY A 142 -8.01 2.34 11.14
CA GLY A 142 -7.70 3.61 11.79
C GLY A 142 -8.04 4.83 10.92
N PHE A 143 -9.08 4.76 10.08
CA PHE A 143 -9.52 5.92 9.29
C PHE A 143 -9.95 7.11 10.16
N ASN A 144 -10.61 6.84 11.31
CA ASN A 144 -10.97 7.87 12.30
C ASN A 144 -9.85 8.26 13.28
N TYR A 145 -8.61 7.80 13.05
CA TYR A 145 -7.50 8.10 13.95
C TYR A 145 -6.86 9.45 13.62
N LYS A 146 -6.84 10.37 14.60
CA LYS A 146 -6.06 11.61 14.52
C LYS A 146 -4.61 11.34 14.87
N TYR A 147 -3.69 11.75 13.99
CA TYR A 147 -2.26 11.64 14.22
C TYR A 147 -1.84 12.41 15.48
N LYS A 148 -1.12 11.72 16.37
CA LYS A 148 -0.45 12.33 17.52
C LYS A 148 1.06 12.30 17.28
N PRO A 149 1.75 13.45 17.24
CA PRO A 149 3.19 13.47 17.03
C PRO A 149 3.90 12.74 18.17
N VAL A 150 4.81 11.84 17.80
CA VAL A 150 5.61 11.09 18.76
C VAL A 150 6.81 11.96 19.16
N ASN A 151 6.95 12.25 20.45
CA ASN A 151 8.11 12.96 20.97
C ASN A 151 9.32 12.01 21.03
N HIS A 152 10.03 11.90 19.91
CA HIS A 152 11.21 11.03 19.78
C HIS A 152 12.32 11.40 20.78
N VAL A 153 12.48 12.69 21.11
CA VAL A 153 13.50 13.15 22.06
C VAL A 153 13.23 12.60 23.45
N GLN A 154 12.00 12.73 23.95
CA GLN A 154 11.62 12.19 25.26
C GLN A 154 11.75 10.66 25.31
N ILE A 155 11.34 9.94 24.25
CA ILE A 155 11.50 8.49 24.19
C ILE A 155 12.98 8.11 24.25
N GLN A 156 13.83 8.81 23.49
CA GLN A 156 15.26 8.55 23.49
C GLN A 156 15.91 8.90 24.83
N ARG A 157 15.52 10.01 25.48
CA ARG A 157 15.96 10.38 26.83
C ARG A 157 15.58 9.29 27.84
N LYS A 158 14.34 8.81 27.84
CA LYS A 158 13.90 7.70 28.71
C LYS A 158 14.72 6.43 28.48
N HIS A 159 14.98 6.08 27.21
CA HIS A 159 15.82 4.93 26.88
C HIS A 159 17.27 5.10 27.36
N GLN A 160 17.82 6.30 27.17
CA GLN A 160 19.17 6.65 27.63
C GLN A 160 19.26 6.77 29.15
N ASN A 161 18.22 7.15 29.87
CA ASN A 161 18.22 7.21 31.33
C ASN A 161 17.94 5.85 31.99
N LYS A 162 17.22 4.93 31.31
CA LYS A 162 16.88 3.61 31.83
C LYS A 162 18.12 2.89 32.36
N VAL A 163 18.19 2.67 33.67
CA VAL A 163 19.28 1.93 34.32
C VAL A 163 19.09 0.43 34.02
N ARG A 164 20.20 -0.28 33.75
CA ARG A 164 20.15 -1.72 33.48
C ARG A 164 19.92 -2.49 34.77
N THR A 165 19.08 -3.52 34.71
CA THR A 165 18.93 -4.46 35.84
C THR A 165 20.14 -5.39 35.94
N LEU A 166 20.31 -6.06 37.07
CA LEU A 166 21.40 -7.03 37.28
C LEU A 166 21.39 -8.13 36.21
N GLU A 167 20.20 -8.66 35.87
CA GLU A 167 20.05 -9.70 34.86
C GLU A 167 20.37 -9.21 33.44
N GLU A 168 19.90 -8.02 33.08
CA GLU A 168 20.22 -7.39 31.80
C GLU A 168 21.74 -7.14 31.68
N HIS A 169 22.39 -6.78 32.79
CA HIS A 169 23.83 -6.58 32.87
C HIS A 169 24.63 -7.89 32.75
N LYS A 170 24.23 -8.96 33.46
CA LYS A 170 24.82 -10.30 33.32
C LYS A 170 24.75 -10.80 31.87
N LYS A 171 23.58 -10.67 31.22
CA LYS A 171 23.39 -11.01 29.80
C LYS A 171 24.29 -10.19 28.87
N LEU A 172 24.56 -8.93 29.21
CA LEU A 172 25.48 -8.07 28.45
C LEU A 172 26.92 -8.58 28.61
N VAL A 173 27.38 -8.84 29.83
CA VAL A 173 28.71 -9.37 30.13
C VAL A 173 28.94 -10.71 29.41
N GLU A 174 27.98 -11.63 29.47
CA GLU A 174 28.03 -12.89 28.72
C GLU A 174 28.19 -12.68 27.21
N LYS A 175 27.48 -11.69 26.63
CA LYS A 175 27.61 -11.35 25.21
C LYS A 175 28.99 -10.76 24.88
N ILE A 176 29.61 -10.02 25.81
CA ILE A 176 30.97 -9.50 25.64
C ILE A 176 31.96 -10.67 25.62
N ILE A 177 31.90 -11.57 26.61
CA ILE A 177 32.78 -12.75 26.70
C ILE A 177 32.63 -13.62 25.45
N LYS A 178 31.40 -13.88 24.99
CA LYS A 178 31.15 -14.64 23.75
C LYS A 178 31.77 -13.99 22.52
N ARG A 179 31.73 -12.65 22.41
CA ARG A 179 32.37 -11.93 21.29
C ARG A 179 33.89 -11.98 21.40
N ASP A 180 34.42 -11.89 22.62
CA ASP A 180 35.87 -11.94 22.84
C ASP A 180 36.44 -13.32 22.52
N ASN A 181 35.79 -14.39 22.98
CA ASN A 181 36.19 -15.77 22.64
C ASN A 181 36.19 -16.01 21.13
N LYS A 182 35.21 -15.46 20.41
CA LYS A 182 35.18 -15.51 18.94
C LYS A 182 36.32 -14.72 18.30
N ARG A 183 36.73 -13.60 18.90
CA ARG A 183 37.86 -12.79 18.43
C ARG A 183 39.18 -13.53 18.66
N ARG A 184 39.39 -14.08 19.87
CA ARG A 184 40.60 -14.87 20.20
C ARG A 184 40.80 -16.04 19.23
N LYS A 185 39.76 -16.83 18.96
CA LYS A 185 39.81 -17.91 17.96
C LYS A 185 40.19 -17.44 16.56
N LYS A 186 39.81 -16.22 16.16
CA LYS A 186 40.18 -15.64 14.85
C LYS A 186 41.65 -15.20 14.82
N ILE A 187 42.16 -14.67 15.92
CA ILE A 187 43.56 -14.25 16.05
C ILE A 187 44.47 -15.49 16.02
N GLU A 188 44.10 -16.52 16.76
CA GLU A 188 44.78 -17.83 16.77
C GLU A 188 44.77 -18.47 15.37
N ALA A 189 43.61 -18.50 14.70
CA ALA A 189 43.51 -19.00 13.33
C ALA A 189 44.32 -18.18 12.30
N ALA A 190 44.61 -16.92 12.58
CA ALA A 190 45.47 -16.07 11.77
C ALA A 190 46.97 -16.26 12.08
N GLY A 191 47.32 -17.11 13.06
CA GLY A 191 48.69 -17.39 13.46
C GLY A 191 49.39 -16.23 14.16
N ILE A 192 48.62 -15.33 14.79
CA ILE A 192 49.16 -14.18 15.51
C ILE A 192 49.31 -14.54 16.99
N ASP A 193 50.55 -14.53 17.48
CA ASP A 193 50.86 -14.71 18.90
C ASP A 193 50.55 -13.44 19.69
N TYR A 194 49.27 -13.28 20.04
CA TYR A 194 48.80 -12.16 20.85
C TYR A 194 47.89 -12.63 22.00
N GLU A 195 48.39 -12.48 23.22
CA GLU A 195 47.65 -12.78 24.44
C GLU A 195 46.76 -11.59 24.83
N CYS A 196 45.47 -11.69 24.49
CA CYS A 196 44.49 -10.69 24.86
C CYS A 196 44.25 -10.72 26.38
N PRO A 197 44.39 -9.59 27.10
CA PRO A 197 44.12 -9.56 28.54
C PRO A 197 42.67 -9.95 28.84
N GLU A 198 42.45 -10.52 30.03
CA GLU A 198 41.11 -10.90 30.47
C GLU A 198 40.22 -9.68 30.65
N ILE A 199 38.97 -9.80 30.18
CA ILE A 199 37.99 -8.75 30.36
C ILE A 199 37.50 -8.80 31.81
N VAL A 200 38.06 -7.92 32.65
CA VAL A 200 37.59 -7.71 34.03
C VAL A 200 36.30 -6.88 34.00
N GLY A 201 35.17 -7.55 33.77
CA GLY A 201 33.85 -6.93 33.81
C GLY A 201 33.26 -6.96 35.21
N SER A 202 32.91 -5.81 35.79
CA SER A 202 32.16 -5.77 37.05
C SER A 202 30.78 -6.44 36.88
N ILE A 203 30.44 -7.37 37.79
CA ILE A 203 29.15 -8.10 37.79
C ILE A 203 27.99 -7.16 38.13
N GLN A 204 28.29 -6.00 38.73
CA GLN A 204 27.30 -4.99 39.10
C GLN A 204 27.16 -3.92 38.01
N PRO A 205 25.92 -3.51 37.68
CA PRO A 205 25.66 -2.42 36.76
C PRO A 205 26.11 -1.10 37.37
N ALA A 206 27.05 -0.43 36.70
CA ALA A 206 27.43 0.92 37.07
C ALA A 206 26.33 1.93 36.69
N PRO A 207 26.15 3.03 37.46
CA PRO A 207 25.27 4.10 37.07
C PRO A 207 25.72 4.73 35.75
N LYS A 208 24.77 5.23 34.96
CA LYS A 208 25.08 5.91 33.70
C LYS A 208 25.77 7.25 33.98
N LYS A 209 26.87 7.51 33.26
CA LYS A 209 27.67 8.74 33.37
C LYS A 209 26.92 9.98 32.89
N ILE A 210 26.03 9.81 31.90
CA ILE A 210 25.22 10.89 31.33
C ILE A 210 23.77 10.54 31.62
N LYS A 211 23.06 11.45 32.27
CA LYS A 211 21.61 11.43 32.46
C LYS A 211 21.06 12.71 31.84
N PHE A 212 19.94 12.60 31.15
CA PHE A 212 19.24 13.75 30.57
C PHE A 212 18.11 14.18 31.51
N ASP A 213 17.90 15.48 31.67
CA ASP A 213 16.81 16.01 32.49
C ASP A 213 15.44 15.76 31.82
N GLU A 214 14.40 15.70 32.64
CA GLU A 214 13.04 15.30 32.22
C GLU A 214 12.18 16.45 31.64
N ASP A 215 12.71 17.68 31.64
CA ASP A 215 12.02 18.91 31.16
C ASP A 215 11.78 18.92 29.64
#